data_AF-A0A9E7B6H0-F1
#
_entry.id   AF-A0A9E7B6H0-F1
#
_cell.length_a   1.000
_cell.length_b   1.000
_cell.length_c   1.000
_cell.angle_alpha   90.00
_cell.angle_beta   90.00
_cell.angle_gamma   90.00
#
_symmetry.space_group_name_H-M   'P 1'
#
loop_
_entity.id
_entity.type
_entity.pdbx_description
1 polymer ?
#
loop_
_entity_poly.entity_id
_entity_poly.type
_entity_poly.pdbx_seq_one_letter_code
_entity_poly.pdbx_strand_id
1 'polypeptide(L)'
;LVGEDLPTFIPKTEIGMLIKSPVRSESLWTTFFISGGRKVIIPNCDTAGLFIKQGLVENDQMVAIELKLDCAFVDLHTQKVNELKPMVDNCKLKNKKLRVTLI
;
A
#
# COMPACT_ATOMS: atom_id res chain seq x y z
N LEU A 1 -37.37 -13.24 -16.65
CA LEU A 1 -36.96 -11.85 -16.42
C LEU A 1 -37.12 -11.13 -17.76
N VAL A 2 -38.26 -10.44 -17.93
CA VAL A 2 -38.60 -9.72 -19.16
C VAL A 2 -37.84 -8.40 -19.11
N GLY A 3 -36.99 -8.14 -20.09
CA GLY A 3 -36.25 -6.88 -20.18
C GLY A 3 -37.21 -5.72 -20.43
N GLU A 4 -37.08 -4.66 -19.63
CA GLU A 4 -37.87 -3.44 -19.79
C GLU A 4 -37.45 -2.68 -21.05
N ASP A 5 -38.40 -2.04 -21.72
CA ASP A 5 -38.13 -1.20 -22.88
C ASP A 5 -37.35 0.06 -22.46
N LEU A 6 -36.26 0.34 -23.17
CA LEU A 6 -35.42 1.50 -22.89
C LEU A 6 -36.18 2.81 -23.23
N PRO A 7 -36.05 3.86 -22.39
CA PRO A 7 -36.63 5.17 -22.66
C PRO A 7 -36.20 5.75 -24.02
N THR A 8 -37.09 6.51 -24.66
CA THR A 8 -36.90 7.09 -26.01
C THR A 8 -35.74 8.08 -26.14
N PHE A 9 -35.22 8.60 -25.03
CA PHE A 9 -34.09 9.53 -25.03
C PHE A 9 -32.73 8.82 -25.12
N ILE A 10 -32.67 7.50 -24.98
CA ILE A 10 -31.43 6.73 -25.05
C ILE A 10 -31.14 6.41 -26.53
N PRO A 11 -30.06 6.96 -27.13
CA PRO A 11 -29.71 6.62 -28.50
C PRO A 11 -29.30 5.15 -28.60
N LYS A 12 -29.81 4.46 -29.63
CA LYS A 12 -29.37 3.09 -29.95
C LYS A 12 -27.88 3.13 -30.27
N THR A 13 -27.08 2.60 -29.34
CA THR A 13 -25.62 2.56 -29.44
C THR A 13 -25.19 1.13 -29.70
N GLU A 14 -24.14 0.95 -30.50
CA GLU A 14 -23.56 -0.37 -30.73
C GLU A 14 -22.99 -0.94 -29.43
N ILE A 15 -23.29 -2.22 -29.16
CA ILE A 15 -22.73 -2.93 -28.02
C ILE A 15 -21.26 -3.22 -28.35
N GLY A 16 -20.34 -2.44 -27.77
CA GLY A 16 -18.91 -2.70 -27.87
C GLY A 16 -18.53 -4.00 -27.17
N MET A 17 -17.82 -4.90 -27.86
CA MET A 17 -17.21 -6.07 -27.22
C MET A 17 -16.01 -5.64 -26.38
N LEU A 18 -16.02 -5.99 -25.10
CA LEU A 18 -14.86 -5.83 -24.23
C LEU A 18 -13.78 -6.83 -24.64
N ILE A 19 -12.68 -6.33 -25.20
CA ILE A 19 -11.51 -7.14 -25.51
C ILE A 19 -10.75 -7.35 -24.20
N LYS A 20 -10.42 -8.61 -23.89
CA LYS A 20 -9.67 -8.95 -22.67
C LYS A 20 -8.27 -8.36 -22.76
N SER A 21 -7.98 -7.39 -21.91
CA SER A 21 -6.63 -6.79 -21.82
C SER A 21 -5.65 -7.81 -21.25
N PRO A 22 -4.39 -7.84 -21.70
CA PRO A 22 -3.36 -8.66 -21.08
C PRO A 22 -3.24 -8.33 -19.59
N VAL A 23 -2.99 -9.37 -18.79
CA VAL A 23 -2.75 -9.22 -17.35
C VAL A 23 -1.49 -8.36 -17.18
N ARG A 24 -1.61 -7.28 -16.40
CA ARG A 24 -0.46 -6.41 -16.09
C ARG A 24 0.59 -7.21 -15.33
N SER A 25 1.86 -6.93 -15.60
CA SER A 25 2.96 -7.47 -14.79
C SER A 25 2.81 -7.04 -13.34
N GLU A 26 3.28 -7.88 -12.42
CA GLU A 26 3.32 -7.55 -10.99
C GLU A 26 4.11 -6.26 -10.76
N SER A 27 3.65 -5.46 -9.80
CA SER A 27 4.35 -4.24 -9.39
C SER A 27 5.68 -4.62 -8.74
N LEU A 28 6.75 -3.89 -9.08
CA LEU A 28 8.05 -4.01 -8.40
C LEU A 28 8.06 -3.44 -6.98
N TRP A 29 6.96 -2.80 -6.59
CA TRP A 29 6.80 -2.07 -5.34
C TRP A 29 5.64 -2.66 -4.55
N THR A 30 5.81 -2.70 -3.23
CA THR A 30 4.79 -3.12 -2.29
C THR A 30 4.72 -2.14 -1.13
N THR A 31 3.51 -1.92 -0.64
CA THR A 31 3.25 -0.94 0.41
C THR A 31 3.14 -1.62 1.76
N PHE A 32 3.92 -1.14 2.74
CA PHE A 32 3.74 -1.49 4.13
C PHE A 32 2.79 -0.52 4.81
N PHE A 33 1.81 -1.08 5.51
CA PHE A 33 0.98 -0.39 6.47
C PHE A 33 1.55 -0.52 7.86
N ILE A 34 1.75 0.62 8.51
CA ILE A 34 2.31 0.73 9.84
C ILE A 34 1.28 1.36 10.75
N SER A 35 0.97 0.67 11.83
CA SER A 35 0.07 1.17 12.87
C SER A 35 0.73 1.03 14.24
N GLY A 36 0.54 2.03 15.10
CA GLY A 36 1.00 2.01 16.49
C GLY A 36 -0.11 1.80 17.52
N GLY A 37 -1.35 1.61 17.06
CA GLY A 37 -2.57 1.66 17.89
C GLY A 37 -3.41 2.92 17.65
N ARG A 38 -4.39 3.19 18.51
CA ARG A 38 -5.31 4.35 18.35
C ARG A 38 -4.57 5.67 18.54
N LYS A 39 -4.78 6.65 17.65
CA LYS A 39 -4.21 8.02 17.74
C LYS A 39 -2.69 8.04 17.87
N VAL A 40 -2.01 7.15 17.16
CA VAL A 40 -0.55 7.12 17.14
C VAL A 40 -0.02 7.81 15.90
N ILE A 41 0.45 9.03 16.11
CA ILE A 41 1.19 9.78 15.11
C ILE A 41 2.62 9.21 15.08
N ILE A 42 3.04 8.75 13.90
CA ILE A 42 4.39 8.23 13.65
C ILE A 42 5.14 9.30 12.84
N PRO A 43 6.22 9.89 13.37
CA PRO A 43 7.00 10.90 12.64
C PRO A 43 7.69 10.32 11.41
N ASN A 44 7.81 11.13 10.34
CA ASN A 44 8.46 10.70 9.09
C ASN A 44 9.91 10.24 9.33
N CYS A 45 10.68 11.05 10.07
CA CYS A 45 12.07 10.73 10.42
C CYS A 45 12.20 9.41 11.19
N ASP A 46 11.24 9.11 12.09
CA ASP A 46 11.26 7.87 12.85
C ASP A 46 10.94 6.66 11.95
N THR A 47 9.96 6.79 11.05
CA THR A 47 9.62 5.76 10.04
C THR A 47 10.82 5.49 9.12
N ALA A 48 11.40 6.52 8.52
CA ALA A 48 12.58 6.39 7.66
C ALA A 48 13.75 5.73 8.43
N GLY A 49 13.99 6.16 9.67
CA GLY A 49 15.01 5.57 10.53
C GLY A 49 14.77 4.09 10.84
N LEU A 50 13.51 3.67 11.01
CA LEU A 50 13.14 2.27 11.25
C LEU A 50 13.54 1.40 10.04
N PHE A 51 13.15 1.78 8.83
CA PHE A 51 13.44 1.00 7.62
C PHE A 51 14.90 1.04 7.22
N ILE A 52 15.56 2.19 7.34
CA ILE A 52 16.98 2.32 6.96
C ILE A 52 17.87 1.62 7.99
N LYS A 53 17.67 1.86 9.30
CA LYS A 53 18.58 1.35 10.33
C LYS A 53 18.29 -0.09 10.75
N GLN A 54 17.02 -0.41 11.03
CA GLN A 54 16.66 -1.77 11.46
C GLN A 54 16.38 -2.67 10.26
N GLY A 55 15.78 -2.11 9.21
CA GLY A 55 15.45 -2.85 8.01
C GLY A 55 16.59 -3.04 7.01
N LEU A 56 17.72 -2.35 7.19
CA LEU A 56 18.85 -2.36 6.25
C LEU A 56 18.41 -2.10 4.80
N VAL A 57 17.43 -1.21 4.65
CA VAL A 57 16.91 -0.76 3.36
C VAL A 57 17.77 0.39 2.88
N GLU A 58 18.24 0.29 1.64
CA GLU A 58 18.98 1.38 1.00
C GLU A 58 18.01 2.49 0.58
N ASN A 59 18.49 3.74 0.49
CA ASN A 59 17.61 4.89 0.20
C ASN A 59 16.92 4.81 -1.17
N ASP A 60 17.49 4.07 -2.13
CA ASP A 60 16.92 3.83 -3.46
C ASP A 60 15.78 2.79 -3.46
N GLN A 61 15.67 2.00 -2.40
CA GLN A 61 14.65 0.97 -2.24
C GLN A 61 13.40 1.45 -1.50
N MET A 62 13.40 2.72 -1.05
CA MET A 62 12.27 3.39 -0.41
C MET A 62 11.86 4.61 -1.22
N VAL A 63 10.63 4.59 -1.76
CA VAL A 63 10.19 5.63 -2.70
C VAL A 63 9.39 6.71 -1.99
N ALA A 64 8.40 6.32 -1.20
CA ALA A 64 7.48 7.25 -0.57
C ALA A 64 7.11 6.79 0.84
N ILE A 65 6.97 7.80 1.72
CA ILE A 65 6.39 7.65 3.06
C ILE A 65 5.18 8.58 3.11
N GLU A 66 3.99 7.99 3.21
CA GLU A 66 2.76 8.74 3.42
C GLU A 66 2.31 8.62 4.87
N LEU A 67 2.15 9.75 5.55
CA LEU A 67 1.66 9.78 6.93
C LEU A 67 0.17 10.12 6.96
N LYS A 68 -0.58 9.35 7.74
CA LYS A 68 -1.95 9.66 8.13
C LYS A 68 -2.00 9.95 9.62
N LEU A 69 -3.19 10.31 10.12
CA LEU A 69 -3.39 10.71 11.52
C LEU A 69 -2.95 9.61 12.52
N ASP A 70 -3.26 8.35 12.19
CA ASP A 70 -3.13 7.21 13.10
C ASP A 70 -2.24 6.08 12.53
N CYS A 71 -1.72 6.26 11.32
CA CYS A 71 -0.95 5.25 10.60
C CYS A 71 0.01 5.87 9.58
N ALA A 72 0.92 5.06 9.06
CA ALA A 72 1.83 5.42 7.98
C ALA A 72 1.84 4.32 6.90
N PHE A 73 2.09 4.73 5.66
CA PHE A 73 2.29 3.87 4.52
C PHE A 73 3.69 4.09 3.96
N VAL A 74 4.39 3.01 3.63
CA VAL A 74 5.76 3.07 3.10
C VAL A 74 5.88 2.14 1.91
N ASP A 75 6.29 2.70 0.77
CA ASP A 75 6.47 1.96 -0.47
C ASP A 75 7.91 1.48 -0.61
N LEU A 76 8.07 0.16 -0.72
CA LEU A 76 9.37 -0.51 -0.77
C LEU A 76 9.45 -1.52 -1.92
N HIS A 77 10.68 -1.79 -2.36
CA HIS A 77 10.91 -2.79 -3.41
C HIS A 77 10.55 -4.21 -2.93
N THR A 78 9.77 -4.94 -3.72
CA THR A 78 9.19 -6.24 -3.33
C THR A 78 10.24 -7.28 -2.92
N GLN A 79 11.43 -7.22 -3.50
CA GLN A 79 12.52 -8.17 -3.20
C GLN A 79 12.93 -8.17 -1.72
N LYS A 80 12.87 -7.02 -1.03
CA LYS A 80 13.28 -6.92 0.38
C LYS A 80 12.14 -7.11 1.37
N VAL A 81 10.89 -7.11 0.91
CA VAL A 81 9.70 -7.16 1.77
C VAL A 81 9.70 -8.36 2.71
N ASN A 82 10.03 -9.55 2.20
CA ASN A 82 9.98 -10.80 2.97
C ASN A 82 11.01 -10.82 4.11
N GLU A 83 12.21 -10.30 3.85
CA GLU A 83 13.29 -10.21 4.84
C GLU A 83 13.01 -9.09 5.86
N LEU A 84 12.48 -7.97 5.37
CA LEU A 84 12.24 -6.79 6.15
C LEU A 84 11.10 -6.94 7.15
N LYS A 85 9.99 -7.56 6.72
CA LYS A 85 8.77 -7.67 7.53
C LYS A 85 9.03 -8.16 8.96
N PRO A 86 9.72 -9.29 9.21
CA PRO A 86 9.99 -9.75 10.57
C PRO A 86 10.91 -8.82 11.37
N MET A 87 11.75 -8.03 10.71
CA MET A 87 12.68 -7.09 11.37
C MET A 87 11.99 -5.83 11.88
N VAL A 88 10.97 -5.35 11.16
CA VAL A 88 10.26 -4.11 11.50
C VAL A 88 8.92 -4.35 12.21
N ASP A 89 8.33 -5.54 12.07
CA ASP A 89 7.10 -5.89 12.78
C ASP A 89 7.36 -6.08 14.27
N ASN A 90 6.39 -5.69 15.10
CA ASN A 90 6.46 -5.72 16.56
C ASN A 90 7.57 -4.86 17.19
N CYS A 91 8.31 -4.07 16.41
CA CYS A 91 9.30 -3.14 16.93
C CYS A 91 8.67 -2.06 17.80
N LYS A 92 9.42 -1.63 18.82
CA LYS A 92 9.06 -0.47 19.62
C LYS A 92 9.73 0.76 19.03
N LEU A 93 8.91 1.71 18.61
CA LEU A 93 9.36 3.04 18.27
C LEU A 93 9.05 3.95 19.47
N LYS A 94 10.10 4.40 20.16
CA LYS A 94 10.01 5.07 21.47
C LYS A 94 9.24 4.19 22.47
N ASN A 95 8.04 4.60 22.89
CA ASN A 95 7.21 3.87 23.85
C ASN A 95 6.05 3.11 23.21
N LYS A 96 5.96 3.08 21.87
CA LYS A 96 4.81 2.51 21.16
C LYS A 96 5.24 1.29 20.37
N LYS A 97 4.49 0.20 20.52
CA LYS A 97 4.70 -1.02 19.73
C LYS A 97 4.03 -0.83 18.37
N LEU A 98 4.81 -0.93 17.31
CA LEU A 98 4.33 -0.86 15.95
C LEU A 98 3.91 -2.24 15.45
N ARG A 99 2.97 -2.26 14.52
CA ARG A 99 2.49 -3.43 13.79
C ARG A 99 2.58 -3.12 12.31
N VAL A 100 3.25 -4.01 11.59
CA VAL A 100 3.54 -3.83 10.16
C VAL A 100 2.81 -4.91 9.36
N THR A 101 1.98 -4.48 8.43
CA THR A 101 1.16 -5.35 7.57
C THR A 101 1.44 -5.02 6.10
N LEU A 102 1.49 -6.04 5.25
CA LEU A 102 1.62 -5.87 3.82
C LEU A 102 0.24 -5.62 3.19
N ILE A 103 0.13 -4.67 2.26
CA ILE A 103 -1.08 -4.40 1.47
C ILE A 103 -0.82 -4.71 0.00
#